data_AF-A0A1W9VKY9-F1
#
_entry.id   AF-A0A1W9VKY9-F1
#
_cell.length_a   1.000
_cell.length_b   1.000
_cell.length_c   1.000
_cell.angle_alpha   90.00
_cell.angle_beta   90.00
_cell.angle_gamma   90.00
#
_symmetry.space_group_name_H-M   'P 1'
#
loop_
_entity.id
_entity.type
_entity.pdbx_description
1 polymer ?
#
loop_
_entity_poly.entity_id
_entity_poly.type
_entity_poly.pdbx_seq_one_letter_code
_entity_poly.pdbx_strand_id
1 'polypeptide(L)' 'MARKRPKITKSLQKLIDLFKEIEDEDIREIIAEVVRIERGHRSLSGKRFPMKKVRDVVDSTARLQEEREKNHAI' A
#
# COMPACT_ATOMS: atom_id res chain seq x y z
N MET A 1 12.18 18.22 -23.00
CA MET A 1 10.82 18.45 -22.46
C MET A 1 10.85 18.26 -20.95
N ALA A 2 10.67 19.31 -20.15
CA ALA A 2 10.60 19.20 -18.70
C ALA A 2 9.23 18.62 -18.30
N ARG A 3 9.21 17.44 -17.67
CA ARG A 3 7.99 16.86 -17.12
C ARG A 3 7.54 17.73 -15.93
N LYS A 4 6.41 18.43 -16.05
CA LYS A 4 5.80 19.16 -14.92
C LYS A 4 5.56 18.17 -13.78
N ARG A 5 6.16 18.41 -12.61
CA ARG A 5 5.86 17.63 -11.40
C ARG A 5 4.40 17.86 -11.02
N PRO A 6 3.62 16.81 -10.70
CA PRO A 6 2.25 16.98 -10.26
C PRO A 6 2.23 17.80 -8.96
N LYS A 7 1.29 18.75 -8.88
CA LYS A 7 1.10 19.59 -7.68
C LYS A 7 0.61 18.70 -6.54
N ILE A 8 1.36 18.63 -5.45
CA ILE A 8 0.98 17.87 -4.25
C ILE A 8 -0.23 18.57 -3.62
N THR A 9 -1.33 17.85 -3.42
CA THR A 9 -2.51 18.34 -2.72
C THR A 9 -2.32 18.20 -1.20
N LYS A 10 -3.06 18.98 -0.40
CA LYS A 10 -3.03 18.88 1.08
C LYS A 10 -3.37 17.46 1.58
N SER A 11 -4.29 16.77 0.90
CA SER A 11 -4.65 15.39 1.22
C SER A 11 -3.55 14.39 0.90
N LEU A 12 -2.83 14.58 -0.21
CA LEU A 12 -1.68 13.76 -0.56
C LEU A 12 -0.52 13.98 0.43
N GLN A 13 -0.31 15.22 0.87
CA GLN A 13 0.71 15.54 1.87
C GLN A 13 0.45 14.80 3.19
N LYS A 14 -0.79 14.85 3.70
CA LYS A 14 -1.18 14.09 4.91
C LYS A 14 -0.94 12.59 4.78
N LEU A 15 -1.24 12.01 3.61
CA LEU A 15 -0.94 10.61 3.34
C LEU A 15 0.57 10.35 3.37
N ILE A 16 1.37 11.19 2.73
CA ILE A 16 2.84 11.06 2.76
C ILE A 16 3.36 11.14 4.20
N ASP A 17 2.84 12.05 5.01
CA ASP A 17 3.27 12.23 6.40
C ASP A 17 2.91 10.99 7.25
N LEU A 18 1.69 10.45 7.10
CA LEU A 18 1.30 9.17 7.71
C LEU A 18 2.21 8.01 7.28
N PHE A 19 2.60 7.96 6.00
CA PHE A 19 3.51 6.93 5.48
C PHE A 19 4.92 7.00 6.11
N LYS A 20 5.36 8.19 6.54
CA LYS A 20 6.65 8.38 7.21
C LYS A 20 6.64 7.96 8.67
N GLU A 21 5.47 8.00 9.32
CA GLU A 21 5.31 7.59 10.72
C GLU A 21 5.31 6.07 10.89
N ILE A 22 5.16 5.31 9.80
CA ILE A 22 5.20 3.86 9.82
C ILE A 22 6.66 3.40 9.73
N GLU A 23 7.20 2.89 10.84
CA GLU A 23 8.56 2.38 10.95
C GLU A 23 8.75 1.05 10.20
N ASP A 24 7.75 0.17 10.29
CA ASP A 24 7.76 -1.16 9.69
C ASP A 24 7.61 -1.11 8.15
N GLU A 25 8.60 -1.62 7.44
CA GLU A 25 8.65 -1.63 5.98
C GLU A 25 7.52 -2.49 5.38
N ASP A 26 7.20 -3.63 5.99
CA ASP A 26 6.21 -4.57 5.49
C ASP A 26 4.79 -3.98 5.64
N ILE A 27 4.51 -3.31 6.77
CA ILE A 27 3.26 -2.55 6.96
C ILE A 27 3.16 -1.41 5.95
N ARG A 28 4.26 -0.70 5.69
CA ARG A 28 4.31 0.37 4.69
C ARG A 28 4.00 -0.15 3.29
N GLU A 29 4.53 -1.31 2.91
CA GLU A 29 4.25 -1.98 1.64
C GLU A 29 2.78 -2.38 1.51
N ILE A 30 2.20 -2.99 2.55
CA ILE A 30 0.77 -3.36 2.59
C ILE A 30 -0.09 -2.12 2.30
N ILE A 31 0.15 -1.02 3.02
CA ILE A 31 -0.66 0.20 2.87
C ILE A 31 -0.47 0.80 1.48
N ALA A 32 0.74 0.76 0.91
CA ALA A 32 0.99 1.21 -0.45
C ALA A 32 0.16 0.44 -1.49
N GLU A 33 0.09 -0.89 -1.38
CA GLU A 33 -0.73 -1.73 -2.25
C GLU A 33 -2.23 -1.48 -2.05
N VAL A 34 -2.70 -1.35 -0.81
CA VAL A 34 -4.10 -1.01 -0.53
C VAL A 34 -4.51 0.33 -1.15
N VAL A 35 -3.64 1.34 -1.09
CA VAL A 35 -3.87 2.64 -1.74
C VAL A 35 -3.91 2.50 -3.28
N ARG A 36 -3.08 1.64 -3.88
CA ARG A 36 -3.16 1.36 -5.32
C ARG A 36 -4.48 0.71 -5.69
N ILE A 37 -4.94 -0.26 -4.90
CA ILE A 37 -6.23 -0.93 -5.07
C ILE A 37 -7.37 0.09 -4.97
N GLU A 38 -7.34 1.00 -4.00
CA GLU A 38 -8.33 2.06 -3.84
C GLU A 38 -8.35 2.99 -5.05
N ARG A 39 -7.20 3.49 -5.51
CA ARG A 39 -7.16 4.37 -6.69
C ARG A 39 -7.72 3.70 -7.94
N GLY A 40 -7.47 2.40 -8.11
CA GLY A 40 -8.03 1.62 -9.22
C GLY A 40 -9.54 1.37 -9.11
N HIS A 41 -10.11 1.40 -7.89
CA HIS A 41 -11.54 1.22 -7.65
C HIS A 41 -12.31 2.54 -7.47
N ARG A 42 -11.64 3.65 -7.18
CA ARG A 42 -12.27 4.95 -6.90
C ARG A 42 -13.13 5.46 -8.06
N SER A 43 -12.79 5.11 -9.30
CA SER A 43 -13.57 5.47 -10.50
C SER A 43 -14.79 4.56 -10.74
N LEU A 44 -14.90 3.44 -10.03
CA LEU A 44 -15.99 2.47 -10.17
C LEU A 44 -17.13 2.84 -9.19
N SER A 45 -17.86 3.91 -9.50
CA SER A 45 -19.03 4.34 -8.73
C SER A 45 -20.03 3.19 -8.58
N GLY A 46 -20.25 2.72 -7.34
CA GLY A 46 -21.22 1.67 -7.00
C GLY A 46 -20.70 0.24 -6.86
N LYS A 47 -19.42 -0.05 -7.14
CA LYS A 47 -18.84 -1.38 -6.85
C LYS A 47 -18.32 -1.44 -5.41
N ARG A 48 -18.67 -2.51 -4.69
CA ARG A 48 -18.10 -2.79 -3.35
C ARG A 48 -16.58 -2.77 -3.44
N PHE A 49 -15.95 -2.12 -2.47
CA PHE A 49 -14.50 -2.09 -2.35
C PHE A 49 -13.95 -3.54 -2.31
N PRO A 50 -12.85 -3.85 -3.02
CA PRO A 50 -12.42 -5.22 -3.26
C PRO A 50 -11.68 -5.79 -2.05
N MET A 51 -12.41 -6.03 -0.96
CA MET A 51 -11.88 -6.54 0.31
C MET A 51 -11.10 -7.84 0.16
N LYS A 52 -11.48 -8.70 -0.79
CA LYS A 52 -10.72 -9.91 -1.12
C LYS A 52 -9.28 -9.59 -1.53
N LYS A 53 -9.10 -8.61 -2.43
CA LYS A 53 -7.75 -8.20 -2.89
C LYS A 53 -6.90 -7.63 -1.75
N VAL A 54 -7.52 -6.88 -0.85
CA VAL A 54 -6.82 -6.37 0.34
C VAL A 54 -6.37 -7.50 1.25
N ARG A 55 -7.22 -8.51 1.47
CA ARG A 55 -6.83 -9.71 2.23
C ARG A 55 -5.69 -10.46 1.54
N ASP A 56 -5.78 -10.66 0.21
CA ASP A 56 -4.74 -11.35 -0.56
C ASP A 56 -3.36 -10.66 -0.44
N VAL A 57 -3.34 -9.31 -0.39
CA VAL A 57 -2.10 -8.54 -0.16
C VAL A 57 -1.53 -8.83 1.22
N VAL A 58 -2.35 -8.72 2.27
CA VAL A 58 -1.91 -8.97 3.66
C VAL A 58 -1.39 -10.40 3.82
N ASP A 59 -2.12 -11.39 3.30
CA ASP A 59 -1.74 -12.80 3.38
C ASP A 59 -0.41 -13.08 2.64
N SER A 60 -0.20 -12.41 1.50
CA SER A 60 1.04 -12.54 0.74
C SER A 60 2.23 -11.94 1.49
N THR A 61 2.08 -10.77 2.11
CA THR A 61 3.15 -10.14 2.89
C THR A 61 3.49 -10.97 4.13
N ALA A 62 2.47 -11.47 4.84
CA ALA A 62 2.67 -12.35 6.00
C ALA A 62 3.42 -13.63 5.63
N ARG A 63 3.09 -14.24 4.49
CA ARG A 63 3.79 -15.44 4.00
C ARG A 63 5.26 -15.16 3.66
N LEU A 64 5.54 -14.02 3.01
CA LEU A 64 6.92 -13.62 2.71
C LEU A 64 7.72 -13.36 3.99
N GLN A 65 7.09 -12.77 5.01
CA GLN A 65 7.70 -12.55 6.30
C GLN A 65 8.06 -13.87 6.99
N GLU A 66 7.13 -14.84 7.02
CA GLU A 66 7.43 -16.18 7.54
C GLU A 66 8.58 -16.87 6.78
N GLU A 67 8.64 -16.74 5.45
CA GLU A 67 9.73 -17.31 4.65
C GLU A 67 11.07 -16.63 4.96
N ARG A 68 11.08 -15.31 5.16
CA ARG A 68 12.29 -14.57 5.59
C ARG A 68 12.77 -15.03 6.97
N GLU A 69 11.86 -15.17 7.93
CA GLU A 69 12.19 -15.64 9.29
C GLU A 69 12.74 -17.07 9.28
N LYS A 70 12.12 -17.97 8.49
CA LYS A 70 12.60 -19.35 8.34
C LYS A 70 13.98 -19.44 7.70
N ASN A 71 14.28 -18.58 6.72
CA ASN A 71 15.57 -18.57 6.04
C ASN A 71 16.68 -17.89 6.85
N HIS A 72 16.36 -17.02 7.79
CA HIS A 72 17.34 -16.36 8.67
C HIS A 72 17.71 -17.21 9.90
N ALA A 73 16.93 -18.25 10.19
CA ALA A 73 17.15 -19.17 11.31
C ALA A 73 18.11 -20.36 10.98
N ILE A 74 18.76 -20.34 9.82
CA ILE A 74 19.72 -21.35 9.33
C ILE A 74 21.08 -20.69 9.15
#